data_AF-A0A358Y9G4-F1
#
_entry.id   AF-A0A358Y9G4-F1
#
_cell.length_a   1.000
_cell.length_b   1.000
_cell.length_c   1.000
_cell.angle_alpha   90.00
_cell.angle_beta   90.00
_cell.angle_gamma   90.00
#
_symmetry.space_group_name_H-M   'P 1'
#
loop_
_entity.id
_entity.type
_entity.pdbx_description
1 polymer ?
#
loop_
_entity_poly.entity_id
_entity_poly.type
_entity_poly.pdbx_seq_one_letter_code
_entity_poly.pdbx_strand_id
1 'polypeptide(L)'
;MIIPTLFISILFTYKLKDDVREWYHNNAVTLWIFGNCYWMLSEFYGFHDTVLFENVKGIHISLIPFVAGIFVVSFYYLFKRQRVVNSKNPK
;
A
#
# COMPACT_ATOMS: atom_id res chain seq x y z
N MET A 1 7.96 -2.95 -16.76
CA MET A 1 7.38 -1.68 -16.24
C MET A 1 7.43 -1.57 -14.71
N ILE A 2 7.57 -2.68 -13.98
CA ILE A 2 7.67 -2.71 -12.52
C ILE A 2 8.77 -1.80 -11.94
N ILE A 3 9.99 -1.87 -12.50
CA ILE A 3 11.17 -1.15 -11.99
C ILE A 3 10.98 0.38 -11.95
N PRO A 4 10.64 1.07 -13.06
CA PRO A 4 10.47 2.52 -13.01
C PRO A 4 9.32 2.96 -12.10
N THR A 5 8.23 2.21 -12.03
CA THR A 5 7.06 2.56 -11.20
C THR A 5 7.36 2.45 -9.70
N LEU A 6 8.01 1.36 -9.26
CA LEU A 6 8.44 1.20 -7.87
C LEU A 6 9.46 2.27 -7.48
N PHE A 7 10.42 2.55 -8.36
CA PHE A 7 11.44 3.56 -8.12
C PHE A 7 10.82 4.94 -7.87
N ILE A 8 9.93 5.39 -8.76
CA ILE A 8 9.26 6.68 -8.62
C ILE A 8 8.39 6.72 -7.36
N SER A 9 7.67 5.65 -7.03
CA SER A 9 6.82 5.59 -5.83
C SER A 9 7.62 5.75 -4.54
N ILE A 10 8.75 5.04 -4.44
CA ILE A 10 9.63 5.11 -3.26
C ILE A 10 10.27 6.49 -3.18
N LEU A 11 10.72 7.03 -4.31
CA LEU A 11 11.33 8.36 -4.38
C LEU A 11 10.35 9.46 -3.95
N PHE A 12 9.09 9.41 -4.40
CA PHE A 12 8.04 10.35 -3.97
C PHE A 12 7.75 10.23 -2.46
N THR A 13 7.65 9.00 -1.96
CA THR A 13 7.42 8.73 -0.53
C THR A 13 8.55 9.29 0.33
N TYR A 14 9.81 9.17 -0.12
CA TYR A 14 10.96 9.73 0.59
C TYR A 14 11.03 11.25 0.48
N LYS A 15 10.66 11.82 -0.67
CA LYS A 15 10.73 13.26 -0.91
C LYS A 15 9.66 14.05 -0.15
N LEU A 16 8.48 13.46 0.06
CA LEU A 16 7.35 14.08 0.77
C LEU A 16 7.20 13.55 2.21
N LYS A 17 8.29 13.06 2.82
CA LYS A 17 8.26 12.51 4.19
C LYS A 17 8.02 13.54 5.28
N ASP A 18 8.24 14.82 4.97
CA ASP A 18 8.10 15.92 5.93
C ASP A 18 6.63 16.25 6.22
N ASP A 19 5.73 16.06 5.25
CA ASP A 19 4.28 16.09 5.51
C ASP A 19 3.82 14.69 5.93
N VAL A 20 3.48 14.56 7.22
CA VAL A 20 2.98 13.31 7.80
C VAL A 20 1.79 12.75 7.04
N ARG A 21 0.83 13.58 6.59
CA ARG A 21 -0.35 13.12 5.84
C ARG A 21 0.06 12.48 4.52
N GLU A 22 0.88 13.20 3.77
CA GLU A 22 1.35 12.75 2.47
C GLU A 22 2.22 11.51 2.61
N TRP A 23 3.04 11.42 3.66
CA TRP A 23 3.84 10.24 3.94
C TRP A 23 3.01 8.96 4.10
N TYR A 24 1.92 8.97 4.91
CA TYR A 24 1.05 7.78 5.04
C TYR A 24 0.35 7.45 3.72
N HIS A 25 -0.12 8.46 3.00
CA HIS A 25 -0.80 8.25 1.72
C HIS A 25 0.15 7.66 0.67
N ASN A 26 1.36 8.21 0.55
CA ASN A 26 2.38 7.76 -0.39
C ASN A 26 2.90 6.35 -0.04
N ASN A 27 2.98 6.01 1.25
CA ASN A 27 3.26 4.63 1.66
C ASN A 27 2.15 3.66 1.24
N ALA A 28 0.88 4.04 1.41
CA ALA A 28 -0.24 3.20 0.96
C ALA A 28 -0.24 3.00 -0.56
N VAL A 29 0.00 4.06 -1.33
CA VAL A 29 0.14 3.97 -2.79
C VAL A 29 1.33 3.08 -3.18
N THR A 30 2.45 3.18 -2.47
CA THR A 30 3.61 2.30 -2.69
C THR A 30 3.25 0.83 -2.45
N LEU A 31 2.50 0.51 -1.39
CA LEU A 31 2.00 -0.85 -1.15
C LEU A 31 1.08 -1.34 -2.28
N TRP A 32 0.20 -0.50 -2.80
CA TRP A 32 -0.64 -0.86 -3.95
C TRP A 32 0.17 -1.11 -5.22
N ILE A 33 1.24 -0.34 -5.45
CA ILE A 33 2.16 -0.59 -6.57
C ILE A 33 2.85 -1.94 -6.36
N PHE A 34 3.28 -2.29 -5.14
CA PHE A 34 3.79 -3.63 -4.84
C PHE A 34 2.78 -4.74 -5.14
N GLY A 35 1.50 -4.56 -4.79
CA GLY A 35 0.44 -5.51 -5.13
C GLY A 35 0.26 -5.72 -6.62
N ASN A 36 0.26 -4.63 -7.40
CA ASN A 36 0.20 -4.70 -8.87
C ASN A 36 1.44 -5.36 -9.48
N CYS A 37 2.62 -5.09 -8.92
CA CYS A 37 3.86 -5.75 -9.34
C CYS A 37 3.81 -7.25 -9.04
N TYR A 38 3.33 -7.64 -7.87
CA TYR A 38 3.14 -9.04 -7.50
C TYR A 38 2.14 -9.73 -8.44
N TRP A 39 1.02 -9.07 -8.76
CA TRP A 39 0.04 -9.61 -9.71
C TRP A 39 0.65 -9.86 -11.09
N MET A 40 1.43 -8.90 -11.61
CA MET A 40 2.15 -9.04 -12.88
C MET A 40 3.21 -10.16 -12.82
N LEU A 41 3.94 -10.30 -11.71
CA LEU A 41 4.88 -11.41 -11.52
C LEU A 41 4.14 -12.76 -11.45
N SER A 42 2.98 -12.83 -10.79
CA SER A 42 2.19 -14.07 -10.70
C SER A 42 1.70 -14.56 -12.06
N GLU A 43 1.33 -13.64 -12.96
CA GLU A 43 0.99 -13.94 -14.35
C GLU A 43 2.21 -14.38 -15.14
N PHE A 44 3.34 -13.66 -15.00
CA PHE A 44 4.56 -13.96 -15.76
C PHE A 44 5.18 -15.31 -15.41
N TYR A 45 5.15 -15.70 -14.13
CA TYR A 45 5.65 -16.99 -13.66
C TYR A 45 4.61 -18.12 -13.78
N GLY A 46 3.41 -17.85 -14.30
CA GLY A 46 2.36 -18.85 -14.50
C GLY A 46 1.74 -19.38 -13.20
N PHE A 47 2.02 -18.75 -12.05
CA PHE A 47 1.43 -19.16 -10.76
C PHE A 47 0.07 -18.49 -10.46
N HIS A 48 -0.46 -17.76 -11.43
CA HIS A 48 -1.73 -17.05 -11.35
C HIS A 48 -2.90 -18.01 -11.06
N ASP A 49 -2.99 -19.11 -11.82
CA ASP A 49 -4.05 -20.11 -11.67
C ASP A 49 -3.61 -21.38 -10.91
N THR A 50 -2.33 -21.49 -10.56
CA THR A 50 -1.90 -22.57 -9.67
C THR A 50 -2.46 -22.34 -8.27
N VAL A 51 -3.16 -23.34 -7.78
CA VAL A 51 -3.60 -23.43 -6.40
C VAL A 51 -2.36 -23.62 -5.53
N LEU A 52 -1.93 -22.59 -4.79
CA LEU A 52 -0.79 -22.68 -3.89
C LEU A 52 -1.15 -23.42 -2.59
N PHE A 53 -2.38 -23.24 -2.10
CA PHE A 53 -2.90 -23.88 -0.88
C PHE A 53 -4.41 -24.14 -1.04
N GLU A 54 -4.79 -25.40 -1.30
CA GLU A 54 -6.15 -25.98 -1.39
C GLU A 54 -7.21 -25.25 -2.26
N ASN A 55 -7.47 -23.95 -2.07
CA ASN A 55 -8.33 -23.09 -2.89
C ASN A 55 -7.80 -21.65 -3.06
N VAL A 56 -6.61 -21.33 -2.54
CA VAL A 56 -6.00 -20.00 -2.66
C VAL A 56 -5.14 -19.97 -3.92
N LYS A 57 -5.66 -19.33 -4.96
CA LYS A 57 -4.89 -18.91 -6.15
C LYS A 57 -3.80 -17.90 -5.75
N GLY A 58 -2.67 -17.92 -6.45
CA GLY A 58 -1.58 -16.94 -6.26
C GLY A 58 -2.07 -15.49 -6.31
N ILE A 59 -3.15 -15.22 -7.04
CA ILE A 59 -3.82 -13.92 -7.12
C ILE A 59 -4.23 -13.36 -5.74
N HIS A 60 -4.65 -14.19 -4.79
CA HIS A 60 -5.12 -13.68 -3.49
C HIS A 60 -3.99 -13.07 -2.65
N ILE A 61 -2.75 -13.50 -2.89
CA ILE A 61 -1.57 -12.92 -2.24
C ILE A 61 -1.37 -11.47 -2.70
N SER A 62 -1.79 -11.13 -3.93
CA SER A 62 -1.78 -9.74 -4.42
C SER A 62 -2.74 -8.83 -3.65
N LEU A 63 -3.80 -9.39 -3.04
CA LEU A 63 -4.78 -8.63 -2.27
C LEU A 63 -4.23 -8.16 -0.92
N ILE A 64 -3.25 -8.86 -0.36
CA ILE A 64 -2.63 -8.54 0.93
C ILE A 64 -2.04 -7.12 0.94
N PRO A 65 -1.16 -6.73 0.01
CA PRO A 65 -0.65 -5.36 -0.05
C PRO A 65 -1.74 -4.33 -0.37
N PHE A 66 -2.81 -4.70 -1.07
CA PHE A 66 -3.98 -3.83 -1.26
C PHE A 66 -4.69 -3.50 0.05
N VAL A 67 -5.05 -4.53 0.82
CA VAL A 67 -5.70 -4.38 2.12
C VAL A 67 -4.77 -3.68 3.11
N ALA A 68 -3.47 -3.98 3.09
CA ALA A 68 -2.47 -3.29 3.90
C ALA A 68 -2.41 -1.79 3.57
N GLY A 69 -2.42 -1.41 2.30
CA GLY A 69 -2.46 0.00 1.89
C GLY A 69 -3.73 0.72 2.37
N ILE A 70 -4.90 0.08 2.26
CA ILE A 70 -6.16 0.62 2.82
C ILE A 70 -6.04 0.81 4.32
N PHE A 71 -5.51 -0.19 5.03
CA PHE A 71 -5.32 -0.14 6.48
C PHE A 71 -4.40 1.03 6.89
N VAL A 72 -3.31 1.29 6.16
CA VAL A 72 -2.40 2.42 6.42
C VAL A 72 -3.13 3.77 6.29
N VAL A 73 -3.94 3.96 5.25
CA VAL A 73 -4.72 5.20 5.07
C VAL A 73 -5.80 5.32 6.14
N SER A 74 -6.56 4.26 6.37
CA SER A 74 -7.62 4.23 7.39
C SER A 74 -7.05 4.51 8.79
N PHE A 75 -5.90 3.93 9.13
CA PHE A 75 -5.22 4.18 10.40
C PHE A 75 -4.86 5.66 10.56
N TYR A 76 -4.32 6.29 9.51
CA TYR A 76 -4.03 7.73 9.53
C TYR A 76 -5.29 8.58 9.78
N TYR A 77 -6.39 8.29 9.09
CA TYR A 77 -7.63 9.06 9.20
C TYR A 77 -8.37 8.83 10.52
N LEU A 78 -8.39 7.60 11.03
CA LEU A 78 -9.08 7.28 12.27
C LEU A 78 -8.30 7.76 13.49
N PHE A 79 -7.00 7.49 13.58
CA PHE A 79 -6.25 7.77 14.81
C PHE A 79 -5.50 9.09 14.76
N LYS A 80 -4.85 9.43 13.63
CA LYS A 80 -3.91 10.56 13.57
C LYS A 80 -4.61 11.89 13.30
N ARG A 81 -5.59 11.91 12.39
CA ARG A 81 -6.41 13.11 12.12
C ARG A 81 -7.21 13.53 13.36
N GLN A 82 -7.76 12.58 14.13
CA GLN A 82 -8.49 12.87 15.36
C GLN A 82 -7.60 13.55 16.41
N ARG A 83 -6.32 13.15 16.55
CA ARG A 83 -5.38 13.80 17.49
C ARG A 83 -5.04 15.24 17.10
N VAL A 84 -4.88 15.53 15.80
CA VAL A 84 -4.61 16.90 15.33
C VAL A 84 -5.82 17.81 15.59
N VAL A 85 -7.05 17.29 15.41
CA VAL A 85 -8.27 18.05 15.70
C VAL A 85 -8.46 18.25 17.21
N ASN A 86 -8.26 17.23 18.04
CA ASN A 86 -8.37 17.35 19.50
C ASN A 86 -7.32 18.28 20.11
N SER A 87 -6.11 18.36 19.55
CA SER A 87 -5.08 19.28 20.05
C SER A 87 -5.42 20.76 19.82
N LYS A 88 -6.28 21.08 18.83
CA LYS A 88 -6.71 22.46 18.57
C LYS A 88 -7.94 22.90 19.36
N ASN A 89 -8.60 21.98 20.07
CA ASN A 89 -9.71 22.25 20.98
C ASN A 89 -9.38 21.68 22.38
N PRO A 90 -8.46 22.32 23.14
CA PRO A 90 -8.38 22.04 24.56
C PRO A 90 -9.70 22.49 25.19
N LYS A 91 -10.45 21.55 25.75
CA LYS A 91 -11.56 21.86 26.66
C LYS A 91 -11.03 22.55 27.91
#